data_AF-A0A1A8T2Q6-F1
#
_entry.id   AF-A0A1A8T2Q6-F1
#
_cell.length_a   1.000
_cell.length_b   1.000
_cell.length_c   1.000
_cell.angle_alpha   90.00
_cell.angle_beta   90.00
_cell.angle_gamma   90.00
#
_symmetry.space_group_name_H-M   'P 1'
#
loop_
_entity.id
_entity.type
_entity.pdbx_description
1 polymer ?
#
loop_
_entity_poly.entity_id
_entity_poly.type
_entity_poly.pdbx_seq_one_letter_code
_entity_poly.pdbx_strand_id
1 'polypeptide(L)'
;MMLFLSSKKLSNSSEADINLKNNELTLELDSIKSNTAYISFNSDGIILDANKKFLSTVGYSLDEIVGKHHKIFCQEDYIKTHEYQ
;
A
#
# COMPACT_ATOMS: atom_id res chain seq x y z
N MET A 1 -26.09 -42.26 -11.70
CA MET A 1 -26.07 -40.80 -11.94
C MET A 1 -25.91 -40.09 -10.61
N MET A 2 -24.67 -39.96 -10.13
CA MET A 2 -24.33 -39.23 -8.89
C MET A 2 -22.81 -39.11 -8.85
N LEU A 3 -22.24 -38.04 -9.42
CA LEU A 3 -20.80 -37.75 -9.32
C LEU A 3 -20.46 -36.25 -9.33
N PHE A 4 -21.45 -35.34 -9.38
CA PHE A 4 -21.19 -33.91 -9.59
C PHE A 4 -21.30 -33.02 -8.34
N LEU A 5 -21.61 -33.54 -7.15
CA LEU A 5 -21.80 -32.71 -5.95
C LEU A 5 -20.57 -32.61 -5.03
N SER A 6 -19.48 -33.34 -5.31
CA SER A 6 -18.27 -33.33 -4.47
C SER A 6 -17.34 -32.13 -4.76
N SER A 7 -17.29 -31.65 -5.99
CA SER A 7 -16.30 -30.65 -6.43
C SER A 7 -16.58 -29.21 -5.97
N LYS A 8 -17.83 -28.88 -5.60
CA LYS A 8 -18.23 -27.53 -5.19
C LYS A 8 -17.98 -27.22 -3.71
N LYS A 9 -17.75 -28.25 -2.88
CA LYS A 9 -17.59 -28.11 -1.43
C LYS A 9 -16.13 -27.86 -1.01
N LEU A 10 -15.16 -28.26 -1.84
CA LEU A 10 -13.73 -28.02 -1.60
C LEU A 10 -13.26 -26.61 -2.05
N SER A 11 -13.95 -25.95 -2.98
CA SER A 11 -13.56 -24.62 -3.47
C SER A 11 -13.94 -23.49 -2.51
N ASN A 12 -15.07 -23.60 -1.82
CA ASN A 12 -15.60 -22.52 -0.98
C ASN A 12 -14.82 -22.31 0.33
N SER A 13 -14.16 -23.35 0.87
CA SER A 13 -13.35 -23.19 2.09
C SER A 13 -12.08 -22.40 1.82
N SER A 14 -11.38 -22.70 0.72
CA SER A 14 -10.13 -22.01 0.36
C SER A 14 -10.35 -20.52 0.07
N GLU A 15 -11.47 -20.15 -0.53
CA GLU A 15 -11.78 -18.75 -0.87
C GLU A 15 -12.17 -17.94 0.37
N ALA A 16 -12.88 -18.56 1.33
CA ALA A 16 -13.16 -17.95 2.62
C ALA A 16 -11.87 -17.72 3.43
N ASP A 17 -10.97 -18.70 3.45
CA ASP A 17 -9.68 -18.60 4.14
C ASP A 17 -8.79 -17.48 3.56
N ILE A 18 -8.74 -17.35 2.23
CA ILE A 18 -8.01 -16.26 1.54
C ILE A 18 -8.59 -14.89 1.92
N ASN A 19 -9.92 -14.75 1.93
CA ASN A 19 -10.57 -13.49 2.30
C ASN A 19 -10.34 -13.12 3.77
N LEU A 20 -10.40 -14.10 4.68
CA LEU A 20 -10.05 -13.90 6.08
C LEU A 20 -8.61 -13.38 6.22
N LYS A 21 -7.67 -13.98 5.48
CA LYS A 21 -6.27 -13.56 5.54
C LYS A 21 -6.06 -12.16 4.97
N ASN A 22 -6.71 -11.82 3.86
CA ASN A 22 -6.65 -10.47 3.29
C ASN A 22 -7.22 -9.41 4.25
N ASN A 23 -8.30 -9.73 4.97
CA ASN A 23 -8.86 -8.83 5.98
C ASN A 23 -7.88 -8.62 7.14
N GLU A 24 -7.25 -9.69 7.63
CA GLU A 24 -6.23 -9.60 8.68
C GLU A 24 -5.06 -8.71 8.25
N LEU A 25 -4.54 -8.92 7.03
CA LEU A 25 -3.46 -8.09 6.46
C LEU A 25 -3.87 -6.63 6.30
N THR A 26 -5.13 -6.37 5.92
CA THR A 26 -5.66 -5.01 5.80
C THR A 26 -5.71 -4.34 7.17
N LEU A 27 -6.19 -5.04 8.20
CA LEU A 27 -6.25 -4.52 9.57
C LEU A 27 -4.85 -4.21 10.14
N GLU A 28 -3.87 -5.08 9.90
CA GLU A 28 -2.49 -4.85 10.32
C GLU A 28 -1.90 -3.62 9.63
N LEU A 29 -2.06 -3.52 8.32
CA LEU A 29 -1.57 -2.40 7.52
C LEU A 29 -2.26 -1.08 7.91
N ASP A 30 -3.56 -1.10 8.19
CA ASP A 30 -4.31 0.06 8.68
C ASP A 30 -3.84 0.48 10.07
N SER A 31 -3.53 -0.47 10.96
CA SER A 31 -2.96 -0.19 12.27
C SER A 31 -1.61 0.53 12.14
N ILE A 32 -0.73 0.06 11.25
CA ILE A 32 0.54 0.71 10.95
C ILE A 32 0.31 2.13 10.40
N LYS A 33 -0.50 2.28 9.35
CA LYS A 33 -0.86 3.58 8.76
C LYS A 33 -1.48 4.54 9.77
N SER A 34 -2.23 4.03 10.75
CA SER A 34 -2.86 4.85 11.77
C SER A 34 -1.91 5.31 12.87
N ASN A 35 -0.68 4.81 12.94
CA ASN A 35 0.30 5.14 13.98
C ASN A 35 1.61 5.70 13.45
N THR A 36 1.94 5.52 12.16
CA THR A 36 3.18 6.01 11.55
C THR A 36 2.91 7.01 10.42
N ALA A 37 3.93 7.78 10.02
CA ALA A 37 3.88 8.53 8.76
C ALA A 37 3.95 7.54 7.60
N TYR A 38 2.96 7.56 6.71
CA TYR A 38 2.85 6.63 5.59
C TYR A 38 2.71 7.37 4.26
N ILE A 39 3.46 6.91 3.27
CA ILE A 39 3.39 7.30 1.87
C ILE A 39 3.54 6.05 1.00
N SER A 40 2.86 6.01 -0.14
CA SER A 40 3.03 4.99 -1.17
C SER A 40 3.30 5.62 -2.52
N PHE A 41 4.07 4.92 -3.34
CA PHE A 41 4.37 5.29 -4.72
C PHE A 41 4.51 4.03 -5.57
N ASN A 42 4.34 4.17 -6.88
CA ASN A 42 4.55 3.08 -7.83
C ASN A 42 6.05 2.80 -8.06
N SER A 43 6.37 1.81 -8.90
CA SER A 43 7.76 1.46 -9.24
C SER A 43 8.54 2.59 -9.91
N ASP A 44 7.86 3.54 -10.56
CA ASP A 44 8.46 4.74 -11.15
C ASP A 44 8.65 5.87 -10.13
N GLY A 45 8.38 5.61 -8.84
CA GLY A 45 8.49 6.58 -7.77
C GLY A 45 7.38 7.64 -7.74
N ILE A 46 6.30 7.46 -8.49
CA ILE A 46 5.16 8.37 -8.53
C ILE A 46 4.24 8.13 -7.34
N ILE A 47 3.98 9.18 -6.57
CA ILE A 47 3.17 9.16 -5.36
C ILE A 47 1.73 8.80 -5.69
N LEU A 48 1.22 7.78 -5.00
CA LEU A 48 -0.15 7.28 -5.14
C LEU A 48 -1.03 7.74 -3.98
N ASP A 49 -0.52 7.67 -2.75
CA ASP A 49 -1.28 8.02 -1.55
C ASP A 49 -0.33 8.42 -0.40
N ALA A 50 -0.85 9.20 0.55
CA ALA A 50 -0.15 9.55 1.79
C ALA A 50 -1.15 9.82 2.91
N ASN A 51 -0.81 9.38 4.13
CA ASN A 51 -1.68 9.61 5.28
C ASN A 51 -1.48 11.01 5.88
N LYS A 52 -2.44 11.43 6.71
CA LYS A 52 -2.40 12.74 7.39
C LYS A 52 -1.12 12.97 8.22
N LYS A 53 -0.55 11.92 8.83
CA LYS A 53 0.66 12.05 9.64
C LYS A 53 1.88 12.42 8.78
N PHE A 54 2.02 11.78 7.63
CA PHE A 54 3.04 12.11 6.66
C PHE A 54 2.87 13.56 6.18
N LEU A 55 1.67 13.90 5.68
CA LEU A 55 1.35 15.22 5.17
C LEU A 55 1.63 16.35 6.18
N SER A 56 1.24 16.16 7.44
CA SER A 56 1.53 17.12 8.52
C SER A 56 3.03 17.25 8.82
N THR A 57 3.81 16.19 8.62
CA THR A 57 5.26 16.21 8.88
C THR A 57 6.01 16.97 7.78
N VAL A 58 5.62 16.75 6.52
CA VAL A 58 6.28 17.38 5.37
C VAL A 58 5.72 18.76 5.01
N GLY A 59 4.52 19.10 5.50
CA GLY A 59 3.89 20.39 5.27
C GLY A 59 3.19 20.54 3.91
N TYR A 60 2.71 19.44 3.33
CA TYR A 60 2.00 19.41 2.05
C TYR A 60 0.58 18.88 2.22
N SER A 61 -0.31 19.24 1.30
CA SER A 61 -1.60 18.58 1.10
C SER A 61 -1.47 17.38 0.13
N LEU A 62 -2.47 16.49 0.14
CA LEU A 62 -2.47 15.32 -0.75
C LEU A 62 -2.51 15.73 -2.23
N ASP A 63 -3.35 16.71 -2.58
CA ASP A 63 -3.50 17.21 -3.95
C ASP A 63 -2.23 17.84 -4.52
N GLU A 64 -1.35 18.35 -3.64
CA GLU A 64 -0.07 18.91 -4.06
C GLU A 64 0.98 17.86 -4.41
N ILE A 65 0.83 16.61 -3.95
CA ILE A 65 1.88 15.60 -4.03
C ILE A 65 1.49 14.37 -4.85
N VAL A 66 0.20 14.03 -4.94
CA VAL A 66 -0.25 12.89 -5.76
C VAL A 66 0.13 13.11 -7.22
N GLY A 67 0.67 12.08 -7.86
CA GLY A 67 1.17 12.15 -9.23
C GLY A 67 2.57 12.77 -9.39
N LYS A 68 3.17 13.31 -8.32
CA LYS A 68 4.57 13.76 -8.34
C LYS A 68 5.52 12.62 -8.00
N HIS A 69 6.77 12.75 -8.42
CA HIS A 69 7.82 11.82 -8.05
C HIS A 69 8.25 12.04 -6.59
N HIS A 70 8.41 10.98 -5.80
CA HIS A 70 8.73 11.03 -4.36
C HIS A 70 10.02 11.79 -4.02
N LYS A 71 10.88 12.03 -5.01
CA LYS A 71 12.11 12.83 -4.92
C LYS A 71 11.91 14.23 -4.37
N ILE A 72 10.69 14.78 -4.45
CA ILE A 72 10.36 16.10 -3.87
C ILE A 72 10.58 16.16 -2.35
N PHE A 73 10.68 14.99 -1.69
CA PHE A 73 10.98 14.88 -0.25
C PHE A 73 12.44 14.54 0.05
N CYS A 74 13.27 14.33 -0.97
CA CYS A 74 14.69 13.98 -0.82
C CYS A 74 15.56 15.24 -0.96
N GLN A 75 16.70 15.27 -0.27
CA GLN A 75 17.68 16.35 -0.44
C GLN A 75 18.30 16.28 -1.84
N GLU A 76 18.53 17.43 -2.48
CA GLU A 76 19.07 17.50 -3.85
C GLU A 76 20.40 16.77 -4.01
N ASP A 77 21.28 16.85 -3.02
CA ASP A 77 22.59 16.21 -3.08
C ASP A 77 22.48 14.69 -2.94
N TYR A 78 21.46 14.19 -2.24
CA TYR A 78 21.18 12.76 -2.14
C TYR A 78 20.62 12.21 -3.46
N ILE A 79 19.71 12.95 -4.12
CA ILE A 79 19.09 12.56 -5.40
C ILE A 79 20.14 12.36 -6.51
N LYS A 80 21.28 13.05 -6.42
CA LYS A 80 22.39 12.96 -7.39
C LYS A 80 23.31 11.77 -7.15
N THR A 81 23.19 11.07 -6.02
CA THR A 81 24.03 9.91 -5.70
C THR A 81 23.57 8.67 -6.46
N HIS A 82 24.49 7.72 -6.63
CA HIS A 82 24.14 6.42 -7.20
C HIS A 82 23.23 5.60 -6.26
N GLU A 83 23.26 5.85 -4.95
CA GLU A 83 22.43 5.15 -3.97
C GLU A 83 20.93 5.47 -4.09
N TYR A 84 20.59 6.59 -4.74
CA TYR A 84 19.20 7.00 -4.96
C TYR A 84 18.58 6.34 -6.21
N GLN A 85 19.40 5.91 -7.17
CA GLN A 85 18.97 5.40 -8.49
C GLN A 85 18.48 3.95 -8.41
#